data_AF-A0A926VMQ1-F1
#
_entry.id   AF-A0A926VMQ1-F1
#
_cell.length_a   1.000
_cell.length_b   1.000
_cell.length_c   1.000
_cell.angle_alpha   90.00
_cell.angle_beta   90.00
_cell.angle_gamma   90.00
#
_symmetry.space_group_name_H-M   'P 1'
#
loop_
_entity.id
_entity.type
_entity.pdbx_description
1 polymer ?
#
loop_
_entity_poly.entity_id
_entity_poly.type
_entity_poly.pdbx_seq_one_letter_code
_entity_poly.pdbx_strand_id
1 'polypeptide(L)'
;MAKLPEQTLTTIFYLQRRLVELIDEAKATEFGIFERFGENEATLPELDQMQSSVERLRMPYSRLHTLALGIAEYQPLAPDAMLNLLAQTIQQTEALIGAVEASISETKQNWNLP
;
A
#
# COMPACT_ATOMS: atom_id res chain seq x y z
N MET A 1 -23.23 -19.89 -2.16
CA MET A 1 -21.82 -19.97 -2.62
C MET A 1 -21.08 -18.82 -1.98
N ALA A 2 -19.85 -19.05 -1.49
CA ALA A 2 -19.03 -17.99 -0.93
C ALA A 2 -18.56 -17.09 -2.07
N LYS A 3 -19.36 -16.08 -2.39
CA LYS A 3 -19.04 -15.12 -3.44
C LYS A 3 -18.96 -13.75 -2.79
N LEU A 4 -17.78 -13.15 -2.86
CA LEU A 4 -17.64 -11.74 -2.51
C LEU A 4 -18.52 -10.90 -3.47
N PRO A 5 -19.18 -9.84 -2.95
CA PRO A 5 -19.86 -8.89 -3.82
C PRO A 5 -18.90 -8.34 -4.88
N GLU A 6 -19.40 -8.08 -6.09
CA GLU A 6 -18.61 -7.52 -7.18
C GLU A 6 -17.90 -6.22 -6.77
N GLN A 7 -18.63 -5.34 -6.07
CA GLN A 7 -18.08 -4.10 -5.53
C GLN A 7 -16.88 -4.33 -4.60
N THR A 8 -16.91 -5.40 -3.80
CA THR A 8 -15.80 -5.74 -2.90
C THR A 8 -14.58 -6.19 -3.69
N LEU A 9 -14.74 -7.01 -4.72
CA LEU A 9 -13.64 -7.42 -5.60
C LEU A 9 -13.03 -6.22 -6.35
N THR A 10 -13.87 -5.35 -6.90
CA THR A 10 -13.42 -4.12 -7.55
C THR A 10 -12.62 -3.24 -6.60
N THR A 11 -13.07 -3.10 -5.35
CA THR A 11 -12.36 -2.33 -4.33
C THR A 11 -10.99 -2.95 -4.01
N ILE A 12 -10.92 -4.28 -3.83
CA ILE A 12 -9.66 -4.99 -3.57
C ILE A 12 -8.66 -4.75 -4.71
N PHE A 13 -9.09 -4.95 -5.96
CA PHE A 13 -8.18 -4.80 -7.11
C PHE A 13 -7.75 -3.34 -7.32
N TYR A 14 -8.64 -2.38 -7.07
CA TYR A 14 -8.28 -0.97 -7.04
C TYR A 14 -7.19 -0.68 -6.00
N LEU A 15 -7.37 -1.13 -4.76
CA LEU A 15 -6.40 -0.92 -3.69
C LEU A 15 -5.07 -1.59 -3.97
N GLN A 16 -5.08 -2.83 -4.48
CA GLN A 16 -3.85 -3.54 -4.86
C GLN A 16 -3.08 -2.78 -5.94
N ARG A 17 -3.76 -2.24 -6.94
CA ARG A 17 -3.13 -1.38 -7.94
C ARG A 17 -2.54 -0.12 -7.31
N ARG A 18 -3.29 0.60 -6.46
CA ARG A 18 -2.79 1.81 -5.77
C ARG A 18 -1.55 1.53 -4.92
N LEU A 19 -1.53 0.40 -4.20
CA LEU A 19 -0.36 0.00 -3.41
C LEU A 19 0.89 -0.19 -4.28
N VAL A 20 0.75 -0.82 -5.46
CA VAL A 20 1.87 -0.98 -6.40
C VAL A 20 2.33 0.37 -6.95
N GLU A 21 1.40 1.24 -7.35
CA GLU A 21 1.71 2.58 -7.85
C GLU A 21 2.46 3.42 -6.79
N LEU A 22 2.06 3.36 -5.52
CA LEU A 22 2.74 4.08 -4.44
C LEU A 22 4.09 3.48 -4.06
N ILE A 23 4.26 2.16 -4.18
CA ILE A 23 5.58 1.54 -4.03
C ILE A 23 6.54 2.09 -5.09
N ASP A 24 6.10 2.16 -6.35
CA ASP A 24 6.89 2.73 -7.43
C ASP A 24 7.23 4.20 -7.17
N GLU A 25 6.23 5.01 -6.79
CA GLU A 25 6.43 6.43 -6.51
C GLU A 25 7.37 6.69 -5.33
N ALA A 26 7.26 5.92 -4.24
CA ALA A 26 8.17 6.01 -3.10
C ALA A 26 9.61 5.67 -3.50
N LYS A 27 9.81 4.59 -4.28
CA LYS A 27 11.15 4.21 -4.79
C LYS A 27 11.71 5.24 -5.76
N ALA A 28 10.87 5.84 -6.61
CA ALA A 28 11.29 6.91 -7.50
C ALA A 28 11.69 8.18 -6.73
N THR A 29 10.97 8.51 -5.66
CA THR A 29 11.28 9.64 -4.78
C THR A 29 12.61 9.42 -4.05
N GLU A 30 12.79 8.26 -3.42
CA GLU A 30 14.05 7.84 -2.79
C GLU A 30 15.24 7.94 -3.75
N PHE A 31 15.09 7.39 -4.96
CA PHE A 31 16.11 7.46 -5.99
C PHE A 31 16.40 8.92 -6.42
N GLY A 32 15.37 9.74 -6.54
CA GLY A 32 15.49 11.17 -6.86
C GLY A 32 16.28 11.95 -5.80
N ILE A 33 16.09 11.63 -4.51
CA ILE A 33 16.89 12.21 -3.42
C ILE A 33 18.35 11.77 -3.56
N PHE A 34 18.57 10.47 -3.68
CA PHE A 34 19.91 9.88 -3.72
C PHE A 34 20.73 10.42 -4.90
N GLU A 35 20.16 10.45 -6.12
CA GLU A 35 20.86 10.92 -7.32
C GLU A 35 21.23 12.41 -7.25
N ARG A 36 20.37 13.25 -6.67
CA ARG A 36 20.57 14.71 -6.68
C ARG A 36 21.40 15.21 -5.49
N PHE A 37 21.25 14.58 -4.33
CA PHE A 37 21.78 15.09 -3.07
C PHE A 37 22.70 14.09 -2.35
N GLY A 38 22.75 12.84 -2.80
CA GLY A 38 23.47 11.77 -2.14
C GLY A 38 22.87 11.34 -0.81
N GLU A 39 23.52 10.39 -0.15
CA GLU A 39 23.19 9.97 1.21
C GLU A 39 24.08 10.72 2.21
N ASN A 40 23.46 11.53 3.07
CA ASN A 40 24.11 12.32 4.10
C ASN A 40 23.15 12.57 5.27
N GLU A 41 23.61 13.24 6.33
CA GLU A 41 22.80 13.48 7.54
C GLU A 41 21.46 14.18 7.28
N ALA A 42 21.36 15.02 6.25
CA ALA A 42 20.13 15.72 5.92
C ALA A 42 19.16 14.86 5.11
N THR A 43 19.65 13.97 4.24
CA THR A 43 18.80 13.12 3.37
C THR A 43 18.43 11.79 4.00
N LEU A 44 19.22 11.30 4.97
CA LEU A 44 19.03 10.01 5.61
C LEU A 44 17.60 9.80 6.17
N PRO A 45 16.97 10.76 6.88
CA PRO A 45 15.61 10.58 7.41
C PRO A 45 14.57 10.34 6.31
N GLU A 46 14.75 10.97 5.15
CA GLU A 46 13.81 10.91 4.04
C GLU A 46 13.98 9.61 3.25
N LEU A 47 15.22 9.16 3.08
CA LEU A 47 15.52 7.84 2.50
C LEU A 47 14.93 6.71 3.36
N ASP A 48 15.12 6.77 4.68
CA ASP A 48 14.52 5.84 5.63
C ASP A 48 12.98 5.89 5.60
N GLN A 49 12.39 7.08 5.48
CA GLN A 49 10.95 7.26 5.38
C GLN A 49 10.37 6.62 4.10
N MET A 50 11.04 6.79 2.95
CA MET A 50 10.62 6.16 1.70
C MET A 50 10.73 4.63 1.77
N GLN A 51 11.83 4.12 2.32
CA GLN A 51 12.00 2.68 2.53
C GLN A 51 10.90 2.12 3.45
N SER A 52 10.65 2.76 4.60
CA SER A 52 9.61 2.36 5.54
C SER A 52 8.22 2.38 4.89
N SER A 53 7.94 3.37 4.05
CA SER A 53 6.69 3.46 3.30
C SER A 53 6.51 2.25 2.38
N VAL A 54 7.54 1.87 1.62
CA VAL A 54 7.51 0.68 0.75
C VAL A 54 7.26 -0.60 1.55
N GLU A 55 7.94 -0.77 2.69
CA GLU A 55 7.75 -1.94 3.55
C GLU A 55 6.31 -2.03 4.08
N ARG A 56 5.75 -0.90 4.52
CA ARG A 56 4.37 -0.82 5.02
C ARG A 56 3.33 -1.10 3.93
N LEU A 57 3.57 -0.71 2.68
CA LEU A 57 2.66 -0.94 1.54
C LEU A 57 2.63 -2.40 1.07
N ARG A 58 3.74 -3.15 1.19
CA ARG A 58 3.83 -4.57 0.75
C ARG A 58 2.89 -5.49 1.54
N MET A 59 2.76 -5.26 2.84
CA MET A 59 1.94 -6.09 3.73
C MET A 59 0.45 -6.14 3.34
N PRO A 60 -0.26 -5.00 3.20
CA PRO A 60 -1.66 -5.02 2.80
C PRO A 60 -1.86 -5.57 1.39
N TYR A 61 -0.92 -5.35 0.45
CA TYR A 61 -1.02 -5.90 -0.91
C TYR A 61 -1.13 -7.43 -0.88
N SER A 62 -0.19 -8.08 -0.19
CA SER A 62 -0.17 -9.54 -0.02
C SER A 62 -1.40 -10.02 0.74
N ARG A 63 -1.79 -9.32 1.81
CA ARG A 63 -2.94 -9.72 2.63
C ARG A 63 -4.26 -9.66 1.87
N LEU A 64 -4.50 -8.59 1.11
CA LEU A 64 -5.68 -8.44 0.26
C LEU A 64 -5.76 -9.56 -0.77
N HIS A 65 -4.64 -9.87 -1.42
CA HIS A 65 -4.57 -10.99 -2.38
C HIS A 65 -4.95 -12.32 -1.73
N THR A 66 -4.29 -12.67 -0.61
CA THR A 66 -4.49 -13.95 0.07
C THR A 66 -5.92 -14.10 0.59
N LEU A 67 -6.51 -13.04 1.16
CA LEU A 67 -7.89 -13.08 1.67
C LEU A 67 -8.90 -13.22 0.53
N ALA A 68 -8.74 -12.48 -0.57
CA ALA A 68 -9.64 -12.58 -1.71
C ALA A 68 -9.67 -13.99 -2.29
N LEU A 69 -8.50 -14.61 -2.48
CA LEU A 69 -8.38 -15.98 -2.98
C LEU A 69 -8.96 -16.99 -2.00
N GLY A 70 -8.57 -16.93 -0.72
CA GLY A 70 -9.05 -17.87 0.30
C GLY A 70 -10.56 -17.82 0.52
N ILE A 71 -11.17 -16.64 0.40
CA ILE A 71 -12.64 -16.50 0.47
C ILE A 71 -13.31 -17.13 -0.75
N ALA A 72 -12.74 -16.96 -1.95
CA ALA A 72 -13.29 -17.51 -3.19
C ALA A 72 -13.25 -19.06 -3.23
N GLU A 73 -12.25 -19.67 -2.59
CA GLU A 73 -12.09 -21.13 -2.51
C GLU A 73 -12.99 -21.79 -1.47
N TYR A 74 -13.54 -21.03 -0.53
CA TYR A 74 -14.35 -21.56 0.56
C TYR A 74 -15.75 -21.99 0.08
N GLN A 75 -16.27 -23.13 0.57
CA GLN A 75 -17.63 -23.57 0.27
C GLN A 75 -18.32 -24.15 1.52
N PRO A 76 -19.64 -23.98 1.68
CA PRO A 76 -20.54 -23.19 0.83
C PRO A 76 -20.53 -21.68 1.15
N LEU A 77 -19.97 -21.28 2.29
CA LEU A 77 -19.91 -19.92 2.83
C LEU A 77 -18.56 -19.69 3.52
N ALA A 78 -17.91 -18.56 3.26
CA ALA A 78 -16.67 -18.21 3.94
C ALA A 78 -16.93 -17.86 5.43
N PRO A 79 -15.97 -18.13 6.34
CA PRO A 79 -16.10 -17.77 7.75
C PRO A 79 -16.23 -16.26 7.95
N ASP A 80 -17.12 -15.83 8.85
CA ASP A 80 -17.30 -14.42 9.20
C ASP A 80 -16.00 -13.75 9.65
N ALA A 81 -15.12 -14.50 10.33
CA ALA A 81 -13.80 -14.02 10.73
C ALA A 81 -12.93 -13.60 9.52
N MET A 82 -13.00 -14.34 8.40
CA MET A 82 -12.27 -13.98 7.17
C MET A 82 -12.87 -12.76 6.49
N LEU A 83 -14.21 -12.66 6.46
CA LEU A 83 -14.92 -11.50 5.90
C LEU A 83 -14.64 -10.22 6.71
N ASN A 84 -14.68 -10.32 8.04
CA ASN A 84 -14.35 -9.23 8.95
C ASN A 84 -12.87 -8.80 8.79
N LEU A 85 -11.97 -9.78 8.65
CA LEU A 85 -10.56 -9.48 8.42
C LEU A 85 -10.31 -8.78 7.09
N LEU A 86 -11.04 -9.18 6.04
CA LEU A 86 -10.99 -8.49 4.74
C LEU A 86 -11.47 -7.05 4.87
N ALA A 87 -12.63 -6.82 5.50
CA ALA A 87 -13.17 -5.48 5.70
C ALA A 87 -12.21 -4.57 6.49
N GLN A 88 -11.60 -5.08 7.57
CA GLN A 88 -10.59 -4.35 8.33
C GLN A 88 -9.34 -4.06 7.49
N THR A 89 -8.89 -5.03 6.69
CA THR A 89 -7.71 -4.85 5.82
C THR A 89 -7.97 -3.78 4.78
N ILE A 90 -9.17 -3.73 4.17
CA ILE A 90 -9.57 -2.67 3.24
C ILE A 90 -9.48 -1.30 3.90
N GLN A 91 -10.13 -1.12 5.05
CA GLN A 91 -10.14 0.17 5.77
C GLN A 91 -8.73 0.62 6.19
N GLN A 92 -7.91 -0.30 6.68
CA GLN A 92 -6.52 -0.02 7.06
C GLN A 92 -5.66 0.34 5.85
N THR A 93 -5.91 -0.31 4.71
CA THR A 93 -5.18 -0.04 3.46
C THR A 93 -5.49 1.36 2.95
N GLU A 94 -6.76 1.78 2.96
CA GLU A 94 -7.18 3.13 2.55
C GLU A 94 -6.52 4.21 3.42
N ALA A 95 -6.51 4.02 4.74
CA ALA A 95 -5.86 4.94 5.66
C ALA A 95 -4.33 5.00 5.46
N LEU A 96 -3.70 3.85 5.21
CA LEU A 96 -2.26 3.79 4.92
C LEU A 96 -1.91 4.50 3.62
N ILE A 97 -2.69 4.29 2.56
CA ILE A 97 -2.52 4.93 1.25
C ILE A 97 -2.45 6.45 1.43
N GLY A 98 -3.45 7.04 2.11
CA GLY A 98 -3.47 8.49 2.33
C GLY A 98 -2.28 9.00 3.15
N ALA A 99 -1.83 8.23 4.15
CA ALA A 99 -0.66 8.61 4.95
C ALA A 99 0.65 8.57 4.12
N VAL A 100 0.84 7.54 3.30
CA VAL A 100 2.05 7.41 2.47
C VAL A 100 2.05 8.42 1.33
N GLU A 101 0.91 8.70 0.71
CA GLU A 101 0.76 9.76 -0.29
C GLU A 101 1.18 11.13 0.26
N ALA A 102 0.73 11.45 1.48
CA ALA A 102 1.13 12.69 2.15
C ALA A 102 2.65 12.74 2.39
N SER A 103 3.23 11.66 2.91
CA SER A 103 4.68 11.55 3.13
C SER A 103 5.49 11.73 1.84
N ILE A 104 5.11 11.06 0.75
CA ILE A 104 5.78 11.21 -0.55
C ILE A 104 5.69 12.66 -1.05
N SER A 105 4.48 13.25 -0.99
CA SER A 105 4.26 14.62 -1.45
C SER A 105 5.07 15.64 -0.64
N GLU A 106 5.15 15.46 0.67
CA GLU A 106 5.93 16.33 1.57
C GLU A 106 7.42 16.22 1.25
N THR A 107 7.95 15.00 1.14
CA THR A 107 9.36 14.76 0.78
C THR A 107 9.67 15.38 -0.60
N LYS A 108 8.82 15.18 -1.60
CA LYS A 108 9.01 15.80 -2.92
C LYS A 108 9.05 17.32 -2.86
N GLN A 109 8.16 17.93 -2.07
CA GLN A 109 8.13 19.38 -1.87
C GLN A 109 9.38 19.89 -1.16
N ASN A 110 9.80 19.22 -0.09
CA ASN A 110 10.98 19.62 0.71
C ASN A 110 12.26 19.62 -0.13
N TRP A 111 12.38 18.65 -1.05
CA TRP A 111 13.59 18.45 -1.86
C TRP A 111 13.45 18.91 -3.32
N ASN A 112 12.34 19.59 -3.64
CA ASN A 112 12.03 20.09 -4.99
C ASN A 112 12.16 19.01 -6.08
N LEU A 113 11.58 17.85 -5.81
CA LEU A 113 11.47 16.71 -6.72
C LEU A 113 10.14 16.75 -7.48
N PRO A 114 10.09 16.18 -8.70
CA PRO A 114 8.84 16.04 -9.46
C PRO A 114 7.85 15.05 -8.84
#